data_AF-A0A660PGH6-F1
#
_entry.id   AF-A0A660PGH6-F1
#
_cell.length_a   1.000
_cell.length_b   1.000
_cell.length_c   1.000
_cell.angle_alpha   90.00
_cell.angle_beta   90.00
_cell.angle_gamma   90.00
#
_symmetry.space_group_name_H-M   'P 1'
#
loop_
_entity.id
_entity.type
_entity.pdbx_description
1 polymer ?
#
loop_
_entity_poly.entity_id
_entity_poly.type
_entity_poly.pdbx_seq_one_letter_code
_entity_poly.pdbx_strand_id
1 'polypeptide(L)'
;VPAGATPKDGPSAGITMAVAITSLLTERAVKPLLAMTGEITLRGLLLPIGGLKEKLLAAYRAGIKEVILPEENRKDAVELPPEIKKNIKLKYFTDVLPAIKYALEKKTSKKKKTTGKKTKN
;
A
#
# COMPACT_ATOMS: atom_id res chain seq x y z
N VAL A 1 12.82 -2.03 9.13
CA VAL A 1 11.35 -1.98 9.43
C VAL A 1 11.21 -1.64 10.91
N PRO A 2 10.41 -0.64 11.34
CA PRO A 2 10.46 -0.17 12.73
C PRO A 2 10.04 -1.28 13.72
N ALA A 3 10.62 -1.26 14.91
CA ALA A 3 10.81 -2.37 15.86
C ALA A 3 11.75 -3.47 15.34
N GLY A 4 13.07 -3.28 15.50
CA GLY A 4 14.10 -4.23 15.04
C GLY A 4 14.20 -5.53 15.86
N ALA A 5 13.61 -5.57 17.06
CA ALA A 5 13.63 -6.74 17.93
C ALA A 5 12.47 -7.72 17.70
N THR A 6 11.44 -7.33 16.93
CA THR A 6 10.36 -8.24 16.54
C THR A 6 10.70 -8.88 15.19
N PRO A 7 10.83 -10.22 15.10
CA PRO A 7 10.97 -10.89 13.81
C PRO A 7 9.78 -10.55 12.93
N LYS A 8 10.04 -9.91 11.78
CA LYS A 8 9.03 -9.61 10.76
C LYS A 8 9.20 -10.52 9.56
N ASP A 9 9.52 -11.78 9.83
CA ASP A 9 9.77 -12.79 8.82
C ASP A 9 8.48 -13.23 8.14
N GLY A 10 8.42 -12.93 6.85
CA GLY A 10 7.36 -13.38 5.95
C GLY A 10 7.51 -12.71 4.58
N PRO A 11 7.44 -13.45 3.47
CA PRO A 11 7.61 -12.90 2.12
C PRO A 11 6.51 -11.88 1.74
N SER A 12 5.42 -11.84 2.51
CA SER A 12 4.23 -11.01 2.28
C SER A 12 4.44 -9.49 2.24
N ALA A 13 5.65 -9.00 2.55
CA ALA A 13 6.03 -7.57 2.42
C ALA A 13 6.70 -7.24 1.06
N GLY A 14 6.73 -8.17 0.11
CA GLY A 14 7.37 -8.02 -1.19
C GLY A 14 6.93 -6.76 -1.95
N ILE A 15 5.62 -6.57 -2.13
CA ILE A 15 5.07 -5.38 -2.80
C ILE A 15 5.42 -4.08 -2.05
N THR A 16 5.43 -4.12 -0.72
CA THR A 16 5.76 -2.96 0.13
C THR A 16 7.20 -2.51 -0.10
N MET A 17 8.13 -3.45 -0.16
CA MET A 17 9.53 -3.16 -0.43
C MET A 17 9.72 -2.61 -1.85
N ALA A 18 9.08 -3.23 -2.85
CA ALA A 18 9.14 -2.78 -4.23
C ALA A 18 8.61 -1.35 -4.40
N VAL A 19 7.48 -1.02 -3.76
CA VAL A 19 6.92 0.34 -3.77
C VAL A 19 7.85 1.32 -3.06
N ALA A 20 8.41 0.97 -1.91
CA ALA A 20 9.33 1.84 -1.17
C ALA A 20 10.59 2.18 -1.98
N ILE A 21 11.22 1.16 -2.58
CA ILE A 21 12.40 1.34 -3.45
C ILE A 21 12.02 2.18 -4.68
N THR A 22 10.88 1.89 -5.33
CA THR A 22 10.45 2.67 -6.50
C THR A 22 10.14 4.12 -6.13
N SER A 23 9.52 4.36 -4.97
CA SER A 23 9.25 5.69 -4.44
C SER A 23 10.55 6.49 -4.29
N LEU A 24 11.56 5.87 -3.68
CA LEU A 24 12.89 6.46 -3.48
C LEU A 24 13.57 6.79 -4.81
N LEU A 25 13.58 5.85 -5.76
CA LEU A 25 14.25 6.02 -7.05
C LEU A 25 13.55 7.01 -7.99
N THR A 26 12.23 7.18 -7.84
CA THR A 26 11.43 8.03 -8.75
C THR A 26 11.03 9.37 -8.16
N GLU A 27 11.38 9.62 -6.89
CA GLU A 27 10.97 10.80 -6.11
C GLU A 27 9.45 11.01 -6.09
N ARG A 28 8.69 9.90 -6.01
CA ARG A 28 7.23 9.91 -5.97
C ARG A 28 6.76 9.47 -4.61
N ALA A 29 5.94 10.28 -3.96
CA ALA A 29 5.32 9.90 -2.70
C ALA A 29 4.39 8.69 -2.88
N VAL A 30 4.35 7.83 -1.87
CA VAL A 30 3.32 6.79 -1.73
C VAL A 30 2.03 7.46 -1.25
N LYS A 31 0.88 7.03 -1.78
CA LYS A 31 -0.42 7.55 -1.37
C LYS A 31 -0.61 7.44 0.16
N PRO A 32 -1.14 8.47 0.83
CA PRO A 32 -1.43 8.41 2.26
C PRO A 32 -2.54 7.41 2.56
N LEU A 33 -2.53 6.82 3.77
CA LEU A 33 -3.54 5.89 4.27
C LEU A 33 -3.76 4.65 3.37
N LEU A 34 -2.71 4.24 2.66
CA LEU A 34 -2.65 3.03 1.83
C LEU A 34 -1.81 1.97 2.54
N ALA A 35 -2.38 0.78 2.74
CA ALA A 35 -1.62 -0.40 3.10
C ALA A 35 -1.50 -1.37 1.91
N MET A 36 -0.53 -2.28 1.98
CA MET A 36 -0.31 -3.29 0.96
C MET A 36 0.29 -4.56 1.57
N THR A 37 -0.09 -5.70 1.03
CA THR A 37 0.48 -7.02 1.36
C THR A 37 0.47 -7.86 0.09
N GLY A 38 1.46 -8.73 -0.05
CA GLY A 38 1.65 -9.55 -1.23
C GLY A 38 3.10 -9.97 -1.35
N GLU A 39 3.32 -11.25 -1.56
CA GLU A 39 4.63 -11.75 -1.99
C GLU A 39 4.83 -11.44 -3.47
N ILE A 40 6.07 -11.15 -3.87
CA ILE A 40 6.42 -10.88 -5.26
C ILE A 40 7.36 -11.98 -5.77
N THR A 41 7.14 -12.41 -7.00
CA THR A 41 8.12 -13.24 -7.72
C THR A 41 9.10 -12.36 -8.49
N LEU A 42 10.24 -12.93 -8.90
CA LEU A 42 11.18 -12.27 -9.82
C LEU A 42 10.56 -11.93 -11.18
N ARG A 43 9.46 -12.61 -11.56
CA ARG A 43 8.71 -12.33 -12.79
C ARG A 43 7.70 -11.19 -12.62
N GLY A 44 7.56 -10.65 -11.41
CA GLY A 44 6.65 -9.54 -11.14
C GLY A 44 5.22 -9.95 -10.79
N LEU A 45 4.95 -11.24 -10.61
CA LEU A 45 3.63 -11.72 -10.14
C LEU A 45 3.45 -11.49 -8.64
N LEU A 46 2.24 -11.09 -8.24
CA LEU A 46 1.80 -11.01 -6.84
C LEU A 46 1.17 -12.32 -6.41
N LEU A 47 1.77 -12.96 -5.41
CA LEU A 47 1.32 -14.24 -4.86
C LEU A 47 0.40 -14.03 -3.65
N PRO A 48 -0.56 -14.95 -3.43
CA PRO A 48 -1.48 -14.89 -2.30
C PRO A 48 -0.76 -14.94 -0.97
N ILE A 49 -1.38 -14.36 0.05
CA ILE A 49 -0.87 -14.33 1.41
C ILE A 49 -1.85 -14.97 2.39
N GLY A 50 -1.32 -15.58 3.46
CA GLY A 50 -2.11 -16.03 4.59
C GLY A 50 -2.44 -14.91 5.58
N GLY A 51 -3.42 -15.17 6.45
CA GLY A 51 -3.82 -14.27 7.54
C GLY A 51 -4.46 -12.96 7.07
N LEU A 52 -5.26 -13.03 5.99
CA LEU A 52 -5.86 -11.84 5.37
C LEU A 52 -6.76 -11.09 6.36
N LYS A 53 -7.52 -11.82 7.18
CA LYS A 53 -8.46 -11.27 8.16
C LYS A 53 -7.74 -10.45 9.22
N GLU A 54 -6.66 -10.99 9.81
CA GLU A 54 -5.87 -10.33 10.84
C GLU A 54 -5.17 -9.08 10.27
N LYS A 55 -4.62 -9.18 9.06
CA LYS A 55 -3.96 -8.07 8.37
C LYS A 55 -4.92 -6.92 8.06
N LEU A 56 -6.12 -7.24 7.57
CA LEU A 56 -7.14 -6.22 7.28
C LEU A 56 -7.74 -5.63 8.55
N LEU A 57 -7.90 -6.41 9.62
CA LEU A 57 -8.32 -5.89 10.92
C LEU A 57 -7.28 -4.93 11.50
N ALA A 58 -5.99 -5.25 11.37
CA ALA A 58 -4.91 -4.33 11.76
C ALA A 58 -4.93 -3.04 10.94
N ALA A 59 -5.11 -3.15 9.61
CA ALA A 59 -5.24 -1.99 8.73
C ALA A 59 -6.46 -1.12 9.13
N TYR A 60 -7.59 -1.75 9.41
CA TYR A 60 -8.81 -1.07 9.87
C TYR A 60 -8.58 -0.30 11.17
N ARG A 61 -7.97 -0.94 12.17
CA ARG A 61 -7.63 -0.31 13.45
C ARG A 61 -6.63 0.84 13.31
N ALA A 62 -5.72 0.76 12.34
CA ALA A 62 -4.78 1.82 12.01
C ALA A 62 -5.40 2.97 11.19
N GLY A 63 -6.70 2.93 10.87
CA GLY A 63 -7.39 3.98 10.12
C GLY A 63 -7.07 3.99 8.62
N ILE A 64 -6.50 2.90 8.09
CA ILE A 64 -6.19 2.75 6.66
C ILE A 64 -7.49 2.77 5.84
N LYS A 65 -7.44 3.44 4.68
CA LYS A 65 -8.61 3.62 3.80
C LYS A 65 -8.59 2.72 2.59
N GLU A 66 -7.39 2.37 2.11
CA GLU A 66 -7.21 1.53 0.95
C GLU A 66 -6.19 0.43 1.22
N VAL A 67 -6.43 -0.78 0.71
CA VAL A 67 -5.49 -1.90 0.83
C VAL A 67 -5.27 -2.56 -0.53
N ILE A 68 -4.00 -2.70 -0.92
CA ILE A 68 -3.57 -3.49 -2.08
C ILE A 68 -3.44 -4.95 -1.67
N LEU A 69 -4.06 -5.85 -2.43
CA LEU A 69 -4.07 -7.29 -2.24
C LEU A 69 -3.77 -8.04 -3.56
N PRO A 70 -3.23 -9.26 -3.50
CA PRO A 70 -3.17 -10.17 -4.64
C PRO A 70 -4.57 -10.54 -5.14
N GLU A 71 -4.74 -10.72 -6.46
CA GLU A 71 -6.04 -11.10 -7.05
C GLU A 71 -6.57 -12.42 -6.49
N GLU A 72 -5.69 -13.37 -6.21
CA GLU A 72 -6.04 -14.68 -5.66
C GLU A 72 -6.68 -14.60 -4.26
N ASN A 73 -6.34 -13.58 -3.46
CA ASN A 73 -6.92 -13.36 -2.14
C ASN A 73 -8.35 -12.81 -2.18
N ARG A 74 -8.93 -12.53 -3.36
CA ARG A 74 -10.32 -12.09 -3.48
C ARG A 74 -11.30 -13.12 -2.93
N LYS A 75 -10.98 -14.41 -3.03
CA LYS A 75 -11.80 -15.51 -2.50
C LYS A 75 -11.90 -15.43 -0.98
N ASP A 76 -10.77 -15.20 -0.31
CA ASP A 76 -10.69 -15.09 1.15
C ASP A 76 -11.33 -13.79 1.66
N ALA A 77 -11.37 -12.74 0.82
CA ALA A 77 -12.00 -11.48 1.18
C ALA A 77 -13.53 -11.61 1.40
N VAL A 78 -14.17 -12.69 0.92
CA VAL A 78 -15.59 -12.96 1.15
C VAL A 78 -15.86 -13.23 2.64
N GLU A 79 -14.91 -13.75 3.39
CA GLU A 79 -15.05 -14.08 4.82
C GLU A 79 -14.86 -12.87 5.75
N LEU A 80 -14.55 -11.70 5.20
CA LEU A 80 -14.29 -10.51 6.01
C LEU A 80 -15.57 -9.94 6.64
N PRO A 81 -15.49 -9.45 7.89
CA PRO A 81 -16.57 -8.73 8.55
C PRO A 81 -17.13 -7.58 7.68
N PRO A 82 -18.47 -7.36 7.66
CA PRO A 82 -19.09 -6.30 6.86
C PRO A 82 -18.54 -4.91 7.16
N GLU A 83 -18.14 -4.65 8.40
CA GLU A 83 -17.56 -3.39 8.86
C GLU A 83 -16.24 -3.07 8.13
N ILE A 84 -15.39 -4.07 7.92
CA ILE A 84 -14.11 -3.90 7.20
C ILE A 84 -14.37 -3.64 5.73
N LYS A 85 -15.27 -4.42 5.11
CA LYS A 85 -15.64 -4.28 3.68
C LYS A 85 -16.23 -2.92 3.35
N LYS A 86 -16.96 -2.30 4.29
CA LYS A 86 -17.57 -0.97 4.12
C LYS A 86 -16.57 0.16 4.31
N ASN A 87 -15.61 0.01 5.22
CA ASN A 87 -14.70 1.09 5.61
C ASN A 87 -13.35 1.09 4.87
N ILE A 88 -12.95 -0.05 4.31
CA ILE A 88 -11.70 -0.20 3.56
C ILE A 88 -12.01 -0.53 2.11
N LYS A 89 -11.39 0.22 1.20
CA LYS A 89 -11.40 -0.05 -0.22
C LYS A 89 -10.32 -1.06 -0.58
N LEU A 90 -10.73 -2.27 -0.94
CA LEU A 90 -9.82 -3.33 -1.37
C LEU A 90 -9.50 -3.17 -2.87
N LYS A 91 -8.21 -3.24 -3.21
CA LYS A 91 -7.70 -3.17 -4.58
C LYS A 91 -6.88 -4.40 -4.88
N TYR A 92 -7.27 -5.12 -5.92
CA TYR A 92 -6.70 -6.40 -6.29
C TYR A 92 -5.83 -6.27 -7.53
N PHE A 93 -4.70 -6.98 -7.53
CA PHE A 93 -3.74 -6.97 -8.63
C PHE A 93 -3.09 -8.34 -8.79
N THR A 94 -2.84 -8.72 -10.04
CA THR A 94 -2.04 -9.90 -10.40
C THR A 94 -0.56 -9.56 -10.52
N ASP A 95 -0.25 -8.36 -11.02
CA ASP A 95 1.11 -7.93 -11.32
C ASP A 95 1.57 -6.76 -10.43
N VAL A 96 2.88 -6.77 -10.13
CA VAL A 96 3.53 -5.77 -9.28
C VAL A 96 3.57 -4.38 -9.93
N LEU A 97 3.73 -4.29 -11.25
CA LEU A 97 3.89 -3.00 -11.94
C LEU A 97 2.62 -2.14 -11.88
N PRO A 98 1.42 -2.65 -12.22
CA PRO A 98 0.17 -1.93 -12.00
C PRO A 98 -0.05 -1.55 -10.53
N ALA A 99 0.30 -2.43 -9.59
CA ALA A 99 0.17 -2.16 -8.15
C ALA A 99 1.08 -1.01 -7.70
N ILE A 100 2.35 -1.00 -8.13
CA ILE A 100 3.29 0.10 -7.87
C ILE A 100 2.78 1.42 -8.49
N LYS A 101 2.31 1.38 -9.73
CA LYS A 101 1.75 2.55 -10.40
C LYS A 101 0.53 3.09 -9.65
N TYR A 102 -0.30 2.21 -9.09
CA TYR A 102 -1.42 2.60 -8.25
C TYR A 102 -0.97 3.18 -6.92
N ALA A 103 0.06 2.62 -6.28
CA ALA A 103 0.51 3.03 -4.95
C ALA A 103 1.17 4.41 -4.94
N LEU A 104 1.83 4.81 -6.03
CA LEU A 104 2.58 6.06 -6.12
C LEU A 104 1.74 7.22 -6.68
N GLU A 105 1.90 8.41 -6.12
CA GLU A 105 1.31 9.64 -6.66
C GLU A 105 1.82 9.93 -8.08
N LYS A 106 1.03 10.66 -8.88
CA LYS A 106 1.48 11.09 -10.22
C LYS A 106 2.67 12.04 -10.04
N LYS A 107 3.67 11.98 -10.93
CA LYS A 107 4.77 12.97 -10.93
C LYS A 107 4.14 14.36 -10.99
N THR A 108 4.29 15.12 -9.91
CA THR A 108 3.92 16.53 -9.89
C THR A 108 4.91 17.23 -10.82
N SER A 109 4.42 17.75 -11.95
CA SER A 109 5.15 18.81 -12.64
C SER A 109 5.33 19.94 -11.63
N LYS A 110 6.58 20.29 -11.31
CA LYS A 110 6.97 21.25 -10.27
C LYS A 110 6.01 22.46 -10.23
N LYS A 111 5.09 22.53 -9.26
CA LYS A 111 4.39 23.78 -8.95
C LYS A 111 5.43 24.71 -8.29
N LYS A 112 5.80 25.77 -9.01
CA LYS A 112 6.59 26.91 -8.52
C LYS A 112 6.13 27.28 -7.10
N LYS A 113 7.04 27.25 -6.13
CA LYS A 113 6.89 28.03 -4.90
C LYS A 113 6.92 29.51 -5.29
N THR A 114 5.79 30.20 -5.24
CA THR A 114 5.78 31.66 -5.11
C THR A 114 5.71 32.00 -3.63
N THR A 115 6.88 32.25 -3.06
CA THR A 115 7.11 33.04 -1.85
C THR A 115 6.58 34.46 -2.04
N GLY A 116 5.84 35.01 -1.06
CA GLY A 116 5.33 36.38 -1.15
C GLY A 116 4.54 36.84 0.08
N LYS A 117 5.25 36.98 1.21
CA LYS A 117 4.91 37.76 2.42
C LYS A 117 4.08 39.03 2.11
N LYS A 118 2.96 39.25 2.81
CA LYS A 118 2.46 40.60 3.15
C LYS A 118 1.57 40.55 4.39
N THR A 119 2.19 40.87 5.52
CA THR A 119 1.61 41.59 6.65
C THR A 119 0.78 42.77 6.13
N LYS A 120 -0.42 42.97 6.66
CA LYS A 120 -1.04 44.29 6.75
C LYS A 120 -1.80 44.42 8.07
N ASN A 121 -1.57 45.59 8.66
CA ASN A 121 -2.13 46.18 9.87
C ASN A 121 -3.66 46.17 9.91
#